data_AF-A0A1C5XQG3-F1
#
_entry.id   AF-A0A1C5XQG3-F1
#
_cell.length_a   1.000
_cell.length_b   1.000
_cell.length_c   1.000
_cell.angle_alpha   90.00
_cell.angle_beta   90.00
_cell.angle_gamma   90.00
#
_symmetry.space_group_name_H-M   'P 1'
#
loop_
_entity.id
_entity.type
_entity.pdbx_description
1 polymer ?
#
loop_
_entity_poly.entity_id
_entity_poly.type
_entity_poly.pdbx_seq_one_letter_code
_entity_poly.pdbx_strand_id
1 'polypeptide(L)'
;MEFHRDDVGPDIAAELFPGTDPAKLSFAEMADFLRLKRFGSLVDSEMNQQVFILDLSFNPEITDELMVVYFDLNQEIFCITHES
;
A
#
# COMPACT_ATOMS: atom_id res chain seq x y z
N MET A 1 6.08 -1.14 -5.98
CA MET A 1 6.16 -2.25 -5.03
C MET A 1 6.81 -3.40 -5.76
N GLU A 2 7.99 -3.83 -5.34
CA GLU A 2 8.41 -5.21 -5.60
C GLU A 2 7.81 -6.05 -4.48
N PHE A 3 6.51 -6.29 -4.55
CA PHE A 3 5.92 -7.32 -3.70
C PHE A 3 6.44 -8.65 -4.23
N HIS A 4 7.34 -9.28 -3.47
CA HIS A 4 8.03 -10.52 -3.84
C HIS A 4 7.09 -11.72 -3.82
N ARG A 5 5.99 -11.66 -4.59
CA ARG A 5 4.92 -12.65 -4.60
C ARG A 5 5.44 -14.07 -4.80
N ASP A 6 6.43 -14.22 -5.67
CA ASP A 6 7.01 -15.51 -6.01
C ASP A 6 7.91 -16.08 -4.90
N ASP A 7 8.33 -15.23 -3.95
CA ASP A 7 9.08 -15.62 -2.75
C ASP A 7 8.15 -15.90 -1.55
N VAL A 8 6.84 -15.62 -1.68
CA VAL A 8 5.82 -15.89 -0.67
C VAL A 8 5.29 -17.32 -0.83
N GLY A 9 5.33 -18.10 0.25
CA GLY A 9 4.80 -19.46 0.26
C GLY A 9 3.30 -19.53 -0.07
N PRO A 10 2.81 -20.64 -0.65
CA PRO A 10 1.44 -20.74 -1.16
C PRO A 10 0.36 -20.50 -0.09
N ASP A 11 0.60 -20.92 1.15
CA ASP A 11 -0.33 -20.70 2.27
C ASP A 11 -0.48 -19.21 2.59
N ILE A 12 0.65 -18.49 2.68
CA ILE A 12 0.69 -17.05 2.95
C ILE A 12 0.06 -16.27 1.78
N ALA A 13 0.37 -16.68 0.54
CA ALA A 13 -0.20 -16.06 -0.65
C ALA A 13 -1.74 -16.23 -0.70
N ALA A 14 -2.27 -17.38 -0.27
CA ALA A 14 -3.71 -17.61 -0.20
C ALA A 14 -4.40 -16.75 0.87
N GLU A 15 -3.72 -16.46 2.00
CA GLU A 15 -4.26 -15.55 3.02
C GLU A 15 -4.23 -14.08 2.58
N LEU A 16 -3.22 -13.68 1.79
CA LEU A 16 -3.12 -12.32 1.24
C LEU A 16 -4.12 -12.06 0.10
N PHE A 17 -4.37 -13.08 -0.74
CA PHE A 17 -5.24 -13.00 -1.91
C PHE A 17 -6.39 -14.03 -1.85
N PRO A 18 -7.29 -13.93 -0.85
CA PRO A 18 -8.30 -14.96 -0.62
C PRO A 18 -9.24 -15.14 -1.81
N GLY A 19 -9.45 -16.40 -2.20
CA GLY A 19 -10.37 -16.76 -3.28
C GLY A 19 -9.84 -16.50 -4.69
N THR A 20 -8.57 -16.09 -4.85
CA THR A 20 -7.96 -15.85 -6.16
C THR A 20 -6.61 -16.55 -6.27
N ASP A 21 -6.28 -17.05 -7.46
CA ASP A 21 -4.95 -17.59 -7.74
C ASP A 21 -3.97 -16.43 -7.92
N PRO A 22 -2.97 -16.25 -7.03
CA PRO A 22 -2.03 -15.14 -7.13
C PRO A 22 -1.36 -15.08 -8.50
N ALA A 23 -1.07 -16.24 -9.12
CA ALA A 23 -0.42 -16.35 -10.44
C ALA A 23 -1.24 -15.78 -11.61
N LYS A 24 -2.54 -15.58 -11.40
CA LYS A 24 -3.44 -15.03 -12.41
C LYS A 24 -3.78 -13.56 -12.17
N LEU A 25 -3.40 -12.99 -11.03
CA LEU A 25 -3.65 -11.58 -10.71
C LEU A 25 -2.72 -10.67 -11.52
N SER A 26 -3.30 -9.65 -12.15
CA SER A 26 -2.55 -8.48 -12.59
C SER A 26 -2.12 -7.62 -11.40
N PHE A 27 -1.09 -6.80 -11.58
CA PHE A 27 -0.65 -5.85 -10.54
C PHE A 27 -1.77 -4.90 -10.08
N ALA A 28 -2.68 -4.51 -10.98
CA ALA A 28 -3.82 -3.67 -10.64
C ALA A 28 -4.81 -4.40 -9.73
N GLU A 29 -5.16 -5.64 -10.05
CA GLU A 29 -6.04 -6.46 -9.22
C GLU A 29 -5.39 -6.82 -7.87
N MET A 30 -4.06 -6.92 -7.80
CA MET A 30 -3.37 -7.09 -6.52
C MET A 30 -3.56 -5.85 -5.63
N ALA A 31 -3.55 -4.64 -6.19
CA ALA A 31 -3.75 -3.42 -5.42
C ALA A 31 -5.13 -3.36 -4.74
N ASP A 32 -6.14 -4.06 -5.26
CA ASP A 32 -7.49 -4.13 -4.66
C ASP A 32 -7.49 -4.84 -3.30
N PHE A 33 -6.46 -5.62 -2.99
CA PHE A 33 -6.29 -6.30 -1.69
C PHE A 33 -5.58 -5.43 -0.64
N LEU A 34 -5.09 -4.25 -1.02
CA LEU A 34 -4.51 -3.31 -0.08
C LEU A 34 -5.57 -2.78 0.87
N ARG A 35 -5.22 -2.74 2.14
CA ARG A 35 -6.04 -2.23 3.24
C ARG A 35 -5.47 -0.92 3.73
N LEU A 36 -6.36 -0.01 4.07
CA LEU A 36 -5.98 1.20 4.79
C LEU A 36 -5.47 0.84 6.18
N LYS A 37 -4.18 1.07 6.42
CA LYS A 37 -3.55 0.90 7.73
C LYS A 37 -3.61 2.20 8.53
N ARG A 38 -3.31 3.33 7.89
CA ARG A 38 -3.34 4.65 8.53
C ARG A 38 -3.72 5.72 7.53
N PHE A 39 -4.56 6.65 7.98
CA PHE A 39 -4.77 7.93 7.33
C PHE A 39 -4.29 9.03 8.28
N GLY A 40 -3.42 9.90 7.78
CA GLY A 40 -2.79 10.95 8.55
C GLY A 40 -2.65 12.24 7.76
N SER A 41 -2.25 13.29 8.47
CA SER A 41 -2.02 14.59 7.87
C SER A 41 -0.88 15.29 8.60
N LEU A 42 0.00 15.98 7.86
CA LEU A 42 1.02 16.85 8.43
C LEU A 42 1.04 18.19 7.73
N VAL A 43 1.31 19.25 8.48
CA VAL A 43 1.58 20.56 7.88
C VAL A 43 3.06 20.59 7.54
N ASP A 44 3.36 20.61 6.25
CA ASP A 44 4.72 20.78 5.77
C ASP A 44 5.10 22.25 5.98
N SER A 45 6.06 22.50 6.87
CA SER A 45 6.50 23.85 7.20
C SER A 45 7.38 24.48 6.12
N GLU A 46 8.01 23.68 5.26
CA GLU A 46 8.84 24.19 4.16
C GLU A 46 7.96 24.66 3.01
N MET A 47 6.93 23.88 2.68
CA MET A 47 5.96 24.19 1.63
C MET A 47 4.79 25.06 2.14
N ASN A 48 4.68 25.23 3.47
CA ASN A 48 3.56 25.88 4.17
C ASN A 48 2.19 25.34 3.71
N GLN A 49 2.10 24.02 3.54
CA GLN A 49 0.95 23.34 2.96
C GLN A 49 0.53 22.12 3.77
N GLN A 50 -0.78 21.86 3.84
CA GLN A 50 -1.31 20.63 4.40
C GLN A 50 -1.05 19.47 3.43
N VAL A 51 -0.36 18.46 3.92
CA VAL A 51 -0.14 17.18 3.24
C VAL A 51 -0.95 16.10 3.95
N PHE A 52 -1.47 15.16 3.17
CA PHE A 52 -2.11 13.95 3.66
C PHE A 52 -1.27 12.74 3.34
N ILE A 53 -1.39 11.73 4.20
CA ILE A 53 -0.65 10.47 4.12
C ILE A 53 -1.66 9.33 4.20
N LEU A 54 -1.59 8.43 3.23
CA LEU A 54 -2.29 7.15 3.25
C LEU A 54 -1.27 6.03 3.29
N ASP A 55 -1.25 5.31 4.40
CA ASP A 55 -0.48 4.07 4.52
C ASP A 55 -1.40 2.92 4.17
N LEU A 56 -1.02 2.19 3.12
CA LEU A 56 -1.71 1.03 2.61
C LEU A 56 -0.80 -0.18 2.79
N SER A 57 -1.34 -1.29 3.28
CA SER A 57 -0.61 -2.55 3.39
C SER A 57 -1.47 -3.69 2.89
N PHE A 58 -0.86 -4.82 2.55
CA PHE A 58 -1.62 -6.08 2.53
C PHE A 58 -1.99 -6.48 3.96
N ASN A 59 -2.43 -7.73 4.19
CA ASN A 59 -2.83 -8.18 5.52
C ASN A 59 -1.71 -7.86 6.55
N PRO A 60 -1.94 -6.92 7.49
CA PRO A 60 -0.89 -6.44 8.38
C PRO A 60 -0.49 -7.46 9.44
N GLU A 61 -1.25 -8.56 9.58
CA GLU A 61 -0.88 -9.71 10.41
C GLU A 61 0.19 -10.58 9.74
N ILE A 62 0.40 -10.41 8.43
CA ILE A 62 1.29 -11.25 7.60
C ILE A 62 2.55 -10.49 7.18
N THR A 63 2.42 -9.21 6.83
CA THR A 63 3.54 -8.38 6.38
C THR A 63 3.43 -6.97 6.96
N ASP A 64 4.59 -6.39 7.27
CA ASP A 64 4.74 -4.99 7.68
C ASP A 64 4.99 -4.05 6.50
N GLU A 65 5.11 -4.56 5.26
CA GLU A 65 5.30 -3.76 4.06
C GLU A 65 4.18 -2.73 3.86
N LEU A 66 4.59 -1.49 3.56
CA LEU A 66 3.72 -0.35 3.38
C LEU A 66 3.93 0.32 2.02
N MET A 67 2.83 0.61 1.35
CA MET A 67 2.76 1.62 0.33
C MET A 67 2.24 2.90 0.94
N VAL A 68 3.04 3.96 0.89
CA VAL A 68 2.68 5.26 1.43
C VAL A 68 2.40 6.22 0.29
N VAL A 69 1.20 6.79 0.28
CA VAL A 69 0.76 7.76 -0.72
C VAL A 69 0.65 9.13 -0.07
N TYR A 70 1.35 10.10 -0.63
CA TYR A 70 1.28 11.50 -0.24
C TYR A 70 0.51 12.30 -1.27
N PHE A 71 -0.45 13.08 -0.79
CA PHE A 71 -1.26 13.94 -1.64
C PHE A 71 -1.63 15.24 -0.94
N ASP A 72 -2.02 16.22 -1.73
CA ASP A 72 -2.29 17.57 -1.26
C ASP A 72 -3.79 17.85 -1.05
N LEU A 73 -4.15 19.08 -0.72
CA LEU A 73 -5.54 19.52 -0.54
C LEU A 73 -6.39 19.40 -1.82
N ASN A 74 -5.77 19.37 -3.00
CA ASN A 74 -6.43 19.19 -4.29
C ASN A 74 -6.56 17.71 -4.66
N GLN A 75 -6.16 16.80 -3.77
CA GLN A 75 -6.11 15.35 -4.02
C GLN A 75 -5.08 14.97 -5.09
N GLU A 76 -4.12 15.85 -5.38
CA GLU A 76 -3.03 15.56 -6.31
C GLU A 76 -1.98 14.71 -5.60
N ILE A 77 -1.73 13.51 -6.12
CA ILE A 77 -0.68 12.63 -5.62
C ILE A 77 0.65 13.15 -6.13
N PHE A 78 1.55 13.50 -5.22
CA PHE A 78 2.89 14.00 -5.57
C PHE A 78 4.01 13.04 -5.18
N CYS A 79 3.73 12.05 -4.33
CA CYS A 79 4.70 11.02 -3.97
C CYS A 79 4.02 9.69 -3.64
N ILE A 80 4.61 8.61 -4.14
CA ILE A 80 4.30 7.23 -3.73
C ILE A 80 5.63 6.59 -3.35
N THR A 81 5.72 6.09 -2.13
CA THR A 81 6.92 5.41 -1.62
C THR A 81 6.56 4.05 -1.03
N HIS A 82 7.60 3.25 -0.80
CA HIS A 82 7.52 1.94 -0.16
C HIS A 82 8.37 1.96 1.10
N GLU A 83 7.80 1.47 2.19
CA GLU A 83 8.45 1.38 3.49
C GLU A 83 8.35 -0.07 4.02
N SER A 84 9.43 -0.55 4.61
CA SER A 84 9.55 -1.86 5.28
C SER A 84 10.03 -1.65 6.70
#